data_AF-J3EUM5-F1
#
_entry.id   AF-J3EUM5-F1
#
_cell.length_a   1.000
_cell.length_b   1.000
_cell.length_c   1.000
_cell.angle_alpha   90.00
_cell.angle_beta   90.00
_cell.angle_gamma   90.00
#
_symmetry.space_group_name_H-M   'P 1'
#
loop_
_entity.id
_entity.type
_entity.pdbx_description
1 polymer ?
#
loop_
_entity_poly.entity_id
_entity_poly.type
_entity_poly.pdbx_seq_one_letter_code
_entity_poly.pdbx_strand_id
1 'polypeptide(L)'
;MDIGNSGQRELSVEDLFQGTTFLADSEPSRFEVLLERVSRNRYTSFVALYTELFQLFPNAPHLAEFFEQAFNLIVPPTREQRLIINDPVFQVWNVLTAHYANLVITKKTEDRSELEKMLFEFPQMLVRVKASDSSRVNHYCPPVHRFDVDPLVAIVMPPSYEFPEDEAVRKQLERSGYSVRFFCDVVNIALLRIEHTWPACREQIKKLVKSIFYLPDGSFRSCSASRFTGIILLSSRDDSILDLEESLVHEATHQLLYHIVEACPVVKEETSREPLYTLPWSGQKRDFYGYFHAFYVYIALVKYLGRVRSRSTDELQRAQNRLLYILRGLIKALPDFEASTEFTPQGRQLLENLAKEVRTLENQYAGLLAISGTDTEQQRLLGLTA
;
A
#
# COMPACT_ATOMS: atom_id res chain seq x y z
N MET A 1 -27.07 -23.87 10.80
CA MET A 1 -26.98 -24.98 9.84
C MET A 1 -26.63 -24.38 8.49
N ASP A 2 -25.58 -24.92 7.89
CA ASP A 2 -24.91 -24.54 6.63
C ASP A 2 -24.35 -23.11 6.52
N ILE A 3 -23.25 -22.91 7.26
CA ILE A 3 -22.24 -21.91 6.93
C ILE A 3 -21.55 -22.40 5.65
N GLY A 4 -21.72 -21.65 4.57
CA GLY A 4 -21.03 -21.87 3.30
C GLY A 4 -19.52 -21.91 3.52
N ASN A 5 -19.00 -23.12 3.61
CA ASN A 5 -17.60 -23.45 3.65
C ASN A 5 -17.02 -23.08 2.28
N SER A 6 -16.55 -21.85 2.10
CA SER A 6 -15.58 -21.57 1.05
C SER A 6 -14.37 -22.43 1.37
N GLY A 7 -14.23 -23.57 0.68
CA GLY A 7 -13.26 -24.63 0.97
C GLY A 7 -11.78 -24.25 0.78
N GLN A 8 -11.39 -23.02 1.11
CA GLN A 8 -10.01 -22.63 1.28
C GLN A 8 -9.55 -23.10 2.65
N ARG A 9 -8.62 -24.06 2.63
CA ARG A 9 -7.94 -24.59 3.81
C ARG A 9 -7.36 -23.42 4.61
N GLU A 10 -7.69 -23.30 5.90
CA GLU A 10 -7.00 -22.36 6.77
C GLU A 10 -5.51 -22.73 6.79
N LEU A 11 -4.68 -21.91 6.14
CA LEU A 11 -3.23 -22.08 6.16
C LEU A 11 -2.70 -21.56 7.50
N SER A 12 -1.73 -22.26 8.07
CA SER A 12 -0.95 -21.71 9.16
C SER A 12 -0.16 -20.48 8.67
N VAL A 13 0.32 -19.64 9.60
CA VAL A 13 1.16 -18.49 9.25
C VAL A 13 2.44 -18.95 8.54
N GLU A 14 2.99 -20.11 8.92
CA GLU A 14 4.19 -20.68 8.29
C GLU A 14 3.89 -21.13 6.86
N ASP A 15 2.78 -21.83 6.65
CA ASP A 15 2.35 -22.28 5.31
C ASP A 15 2.04 -21.10 4.38
N LEU A 16 1.51 -20.00 4.95
CA LEU A 16 1.15 -18.81 4.19
C LEU A 16 2.38 -18.22 3.46
N PHE A 17 3.54 -18.17 4.12
CA PHE A 17 4.77 -17.58 3.58
C PHE A 17 5.66 -18.57 2.80
N GLN A 18 5.44 -19.88 2.93
CA GLN A 18 6.32 -20.89 2.36
C GLN A 18 6.30 -20.87 0.81
N GLY A 19 7.37 -20.41 0.16
CA GLY A 19 7.49 -20.42 -1.31
C GLY A 19 6.63 -19.38 -2.04
N THR A 20 6.16 -18.33 -1.37
CA THR A 20 5.41 -17.24 -2.00
C THR A 20 6.07 -15.88 -1.77
N THR A 21 5.94 -14.99 -2.75
CA THR A 21 6.29 -13.56 -2.60
C THR A 21 5.04 -12.70 -2.47
N PHE A 22 3.86 -13.30 -2.62
CA PHE A 22 2.55 -12.66 -2.80
C PHE A 22 2.44 -11.72 -4.00
N LEU A 23 3.51 -11.52 -4.78
CA LEU A 23 3.47 -10.79 -6.04
C LEU A 23 2.51 -11.48 -7.01
N ALA A 24 2.05 -10.76 -8.01
CA ALA A 24 0.98 -11.19 -8.90
C ALA A 24 1.23 -12.47 -9.74
N ASP A 25 2.42 -13.06 -9.71
CA ASP A 25 2.71 -14.36 -10.31
C ASP A 25 2.83 -15.50 -9.30
N SER A 26 2.68 -15.20 -8.01
CA SER A 26 2.45 -16.20 -6.97
C SER A 26 1.06 -16.81 -7.13
N GLU A 27 0.84 -17.96 -6.49
CA GLU A 27 -0.44 -18.67 -6.51
C GLU A 27 -1.60 -17.76 -6.03
N PRO A 28 -2.65 -17.50 -6.85
CA PRO A 28 -3.72 -16.56 -6.49
C PRO A 28 -4.43 -16.90 -5.16
N SER A 29 -4.53 -18.18 -4.82
CA SER A 29 -5.13 -18.66 -3.57
C SER A 29 -4.45 -18.04 -2.33
N ARG A 30 -3.13 -17.87 -2.34
CA ARG A 30 -2.37 -17.33 -1.20
C ARG A 30 -2.61 -15.84 -0.99
N PHE A 31 -2.83 -15.10 -2.07
CA PHE A 31 -3.22 -13.70 -1.98
C PHE A 31 -4.61 -13.55 -1.35
N GLU A 32 -5.58 -14.41 -1.73
CA GLU A 32 -6.90 -14.39 -1.09
C GLU A 32 -6.82 -14.75 0.40
N VAL A 33 -6.05 -15.78 0.76
CA VAL A 33 -5.84 -16.16 2.17
C VAL A 33 -5.19 -15.03 2.97
N LEU A 34 -4.23 -14.30 2.38
CA LEU A 34 -3.65 -13.11 2.99
C LEU A 34 -4.73 -12.04 3.26
N LEU A 35 -5.55 -11.71 2.27
CA LEU A 35 -6.61 -10.71 2.43
C LEU A 35 -7.66 -11.12 3.46
N GLU A 36 -8.05 -12.41 3.49
CA GLU A 36 -8.95 -12.93 4.50
C GLU A 36 -8.33 -12.84 5.91
N ARG A 37 -7.05 -13.16 6.04
CA ARG A 37 -6.34 -13.05 7.32
C ARG A 37 -6.29 -11.60 7.81
N VAL A 38 -5.96 -10.65 6.93
CA VAL A 38 -5.97 -9.22 7.26
C VAL A 38 -7.36 -8.77 7.68
N SER A 39 -8.39 -9.12 6.91
CA SER A 39 -9.78 -8.80 7.26
C SER A 39 -10.19 -9.36 8.62
N ARG A 40 -9.73 -10.57 8.97
CA ARG A 40 -9.98 -11.18 10.27
C ARG A 40 -9.24 -10.45 11.39
N ASN A 41 -7.95 -10.12 11.19
CA ASN A 41 -7.18 -9.36 12.17
C ASN A 41 -7.86 -8.01 12.46
N ARG A 42 -8.25 -7.26 11.43
CA ARG A 42 -8.97 -5.98 11.56
C ARG A 42 -10.27 -6.12 12.34
N TYR A 43 -11.07 -7.14 12.04
CA TYR A 43 -12.29 -7.43 12.77
C TYR A 43 -12.02 -7.72 14.24
N THR A 44 -11.07 -8.61 14.53
CA THR A 44 -10.70 -8.95 15.91
C THR A 44 -10.20 -7.72 16.67
N SER A 45 -9.37 -6.87 16.06
CA SER A 45 -8.91 -5.62 16.66
C SER A 45 -10.07 -4.66 16.96
N PHE A 46 -11.04 -4.54 16.06
CA PHE A 46 -12.23 -3.71 16.30
C PHE A 46 -13.09 -4.24 17.45
N VAL A 47 -13.31 -5.56 17.53
CA VAL A 47 -14.06 -6.19 18.63
C VAL A 47 -13.35 -6.04 19.98
N ALA A 48 -12.02 -6.16 19.99
CA ALA A 48 -11.21 -5.91 21.18
C ALA A 48 -11.35 -4.46 21.63
N LEU A 49 -11.20 -3.50 20.71
CA LEU A 49 -11.39 -2.08 20.98
C LEU A 49 -12.79 -1.78 21.52
N TYR A 50 -13.85 -2.31 20.91
CA TYR A 50 -15.21 -2.18 21.41
C TYR A 50 -15.35 -2.64 22.87
N THR A 51 -14.74 -3.78 23.21
CA THR A 51 -14.80 -4.36 24.55
C THR A 51 -14.07 -3.47 25.57
N GLU A 52 -12.89 -2.96 25.21
CA GLU A 52 -12.14 -2.00 26.04
C GLU A 52 -12.92 -0.70 26.28
N LEU A 53 -13.53 -0.15 25.23
CA LEU A 53 -14.35 1.06 25.32
C LEU A 53 -15.59 0.85 26.20
N PHE A 54 -16.25 -0.30 26.09
CA PHE A 54 -17.41 -0.63 26.93
C PHE A 54 -17.02 -0.68 28.42
N GLN A 55 -15.83 -1.18 28.74
CA GLN A 55 -15.30 -1.18 30.10
C GLN A 55 -14.89 0.20 30.59
N LEU A 56 -14.34 1.05 29.72
CA LEU A 56 -13.96 2.43 30.05
C LEU A 56 -15.16 3.35 30.31
N PHE A 57 -16.31 3.04 29.71
CA PHE A 57 -17.53 3.86 29.73
C PHE A 57 -18.77 3.04 30.16
N PRO A 58 -18.79 2.44 31.36
CA PRO A 58 -19.83 1.47 31.76
C PRO A 58 -21.23 2.06 31.92
N ASN A 59 -21.36 3.39 31.98
CA ASN A 59 -22.63 4.13 32.12
C ASN A 59 -22.59 5.47 31.36
N ALA A 60 -22.25 5.45 30.07
CA ALA A 60 -22.17 6.65 29.23
C ALA A 60 -23.37 6.75 28.26
N PRO A 61 -24.55 7.24 28.68
CA PRO A 61 -25.73 7.32 27.82
C PRO A 61 -25.52 8.27 26.62
N HIS A 62 -24.61 9.25 26.73
CA HIS A 62 -24.24 10.11 25.62
C HIS A 62 -23.51 9.37 24.49
N LEU A 63 -22.95 8.18 24.74
CA LEU A 63 -22.30 7.31 23.75
C LEU A 63 -23.20 6.15 23.28
N ALA A 64 -24.50 6.16 23.64
CA ALA A 64 -25.40 5.05 23.33
C ALA A 64 -25.47 4.74 21.82
N GLU A 65 -25.52 5.77 20.98
CA GLU A 65 -25.56 5.61 19.51
C GLU A 65 -24.29 4.91 18.98
N PHE A 66 -23.11 5.26 19.49
CA PHE A 66 -21.86 4.58 19.15
C PHE A 66 -21.94 3.09 19.48
N PHE A 67 -22.26 2.74 20.73
CA PHE A 67 -22.28 1.35 21.16
C PHE A 67 -23.32 0.52 20.42
N GLU A 68 -24.51 1.08 20.15
CA GLU A 68 -25.55 0.43 19.36
C GLU A 68 -25.06 0.14 17.93
N GLN A 69 -24.52 1.14 17.23
CA GLN A 69 -24.06 0.95 15.85
C GLN A 69 -22.83 0.05 15.75
N ALA A 70 -21.89 0.15 16.70
CA ALA A 70 -20.72 -0.70 16.74
C ALA A 70 -21.11 -2.17 17.00
N PHE A 71 -22.02 -2.43 17.94
CA PHE A 71 -22.56 -3.76 18.18
C PHE A 71 -23.28 -4.31 16.93
N ASN A 72 -24.08 -3.46 16.29
CA ASN A 72 -24.75 -3.78 15.02
C ASN A 72 -23.78 -4.00 13.86
N LEU A 73 -22.49 -3.67 13.97
CA LEU A 73 -21.46 -4.04 12.99
C LEU A 73 -20.73 -5.34 13.37
N ILE A 74 -20.70 -5.69 14.66
CA ILE A 74 -20.07 -6.92 15.18
C ILE A 74 -20.95 -8.15 14.94
N VAL A 75 -22.26 -8.02 15.16
CA VAL A 75 -23.23 -9.12 15.16
C VAL A 75 -23.86 -9.52 13.79
N PRO A 76 -23.97 -8.67 12.75
CA PRO A 76 -24.82 -8.90 11.57
C PRO A 76 -24.07 -9.68 10.44
N PRO A 77 -24.62 -9.81 9.20
CA PRO A 77 -24.04 -10.63 8.14
C PRO A 77 -22.61 -10.25 7.74
N THR A 78 -21.76 -11.27 7.63
CA THR A 78 -20.31 -11.18 7.39
C THR A 78 -19.91 -10.37 6.15
N ARG A 79 -20.79 -10.23 5.14
CA ARG A 79 -20.44 -9.55 3.88
C ARG A 79 -20.36 -8.03 4.01
N GLU A 80 -21.38 -7.38 4.57
CA GLU A 80 -21.38 -5.92 4.78
C GLU A 80 -20.29 -5.52 5.78
N GLN A 81 -20.14 -6.32 6.83
CA GLN A 81 -19.07 -6.20 7.82
C GLN A 81 -17.68 -6.20 7.16
N ARG A 82 -17.39 -7.18 6.29
CA ARG A 82 -16.10 -7.25 5.58
C ARG A 82 -15.85 -6.02 4.71
N LEU A 83 -16.85 -5.45 4.07
CA LEU A 83 -16.69 -4.26 3.24
C LEU A 83 -16.34 -3.03 4.07
N ILE A 84 -17.05 -2.82 5.19
CA ILE A 84 -16.83 -1.69 6.10
C ILE A 84 -15.47 -1.81 6.80
N ILE A 85 -15.16 -2.97 7.36
CA ILE A 85 -13.93 -3.19 8.12
C ILE A 85 -12.70 -3.04 7.24
N ASN A 86 -12.78 -3.36 5.95
CA ASN A 86 -11.64 -3.18 5.05
C ASN A 86 -11.63 -1.83 4.33
N ASP A 87 -12.55 -0.92 4.66
CA ASP A 87 -12.53 0.42 4.09
C ASP A 87 -11.42 1.28 4.74
N PRO A 88 -10.64 2.05 3.94
CA PRO A 88 -9.56 2.86 4.48
C PRO A 88 -10.00 3.86 5.56
N VAL A 89 -11.18 4.49 5.41
CA VAL A 89 -11.67 5.48 6.36
C VAL A 89 -11.96 4.84 7.71
N PHE A 90 -12.62 3.66 7.69
CA PHE A 90 -12.87 2.89 8.91
C PHE A 90 -11.57 2.46 9.58
N GLN A 91 -10.57 2.03 8.80
CA GLN A 91 -9.27 1.63 9.35
C GLN A 91 -8.52 2.79 10.00
N VAL A 92 -8.56 3.98 9.40
CA VAL A 92 -8.00 5.19 10.01
C VAL A 92 -8.71 5.52 11.32
N TRP A 93 -10.05 5.51 11.33
CA TRP A 93 -10.84 5.70 12.54
C TRP A 93 -10.43 4.71 13.64
N ASN A 94 -10.35 3.42 13.30
CA ASN A 94 -10.06 2.35 14.25
C ASN A 94 -8.66 2.51 14.88
N VAL A 95 -7.64 2.85 14.07
CA VAL A 95 -6.27 3.07 14.56
C VAL A 95 -6.19 4.30 15.46
N LEU A 96 -6.80 5.43 15.07
CA LEU A 96 -6.81 6.64 15.88
C LEU A 96 -7.55 6.43 17.20
N THR A 97 -8.70 5.76 17.16
CA THR A 97 -9.50 5.47 18.36
C THR A 97 -8.76 4.52 19.30
N ALA A 98 -8.13 3.46 18.78
CA ALA A 98 -7.29 2.56 19.56
C ALA A 98 -6.10 3.30 20.19
N HIS A 99 -5.48 4.24 19.48
CA HIS A 99 -4.41 5.07 20.03
C HIS A 99 -4.88 5.89 21.23
N TYR A 100 -5.97 6.65 21.10
CA TYR A 100 -6.51 7.44 22.21
C TYR A 100 -7.00 6.57 23.37
N ALA A 101 -7.64 5.44 23.08
CA ALA A 101 -8.04 4.47 24.10
C ALA A 101 -6.82 3.96 24.88
N ASN A 102 -5.74 3.59 24.18
CA ASN A 102 -4.51 3.12 24.81
C ASN A 102 -3.89 4.18 25.73
N LEU A 103 -3.87 5.46 25.33
CA LEU A 103 -3.36 6.55 26.18
C LEU A 103 -4.13 6.67 27.49
N VAL A 104 -5.46 6.52 27.45
CA VAL A 104 -6.33 6.56 28.64
C VAL A 104 -6.14 5.30 29.50
N ILE A 105 -6.18 4.10 28.90
CA ILE A 105 -6.05 2.81 29.61
C ILE A 105 -4.69 2.71 30.32
N THR A 106 -3.62 3.13 29.64
CA THR A 106 -2.25 3.10 30.18
C THR A 106 -1.94 4.28 31.10
N LYS A 107 -2.93 5.14 31.39
CA LYS A 107 -2.81 6.33 32.26
C LYS A 107 -1.72 7.32 31.79
N LYS A 108 -1.44 7.35 30.49
CA LYS A 108 -0.59 8.38 29.88
C LYS A 108 -1.31 9.72 29.75
N THR A 109 -2.64 9.70 29.74
CA THR A 109 -3.51 10.88 29.85
C THR A 109 -4.72 10.53 30.72
N GLU A 110 -5.20 11.51 31.49
CA GLU A 110 -6.49 11.43 32.18
C GLU A 110 -7.63 12.08 31.35
N ASP A 111 -7.28 12.93 30.38
CA ASP A 111 -8.24 13.57 29.49
C ASP A 111 -8.77 12.57 28.45
N ARG A 112 -10.10 12.45 28.39
CA ARG A 112 -10.84 11.57 27.48
C ARG A 112 -11.44 12.31 26.29
N SER A 113 -11.26 13.62 26.19
CA SER A 113 -11.93 14.47 25.22
C SER A 113 -11.71 14.03 23.77
N GLU A 114 -10.47 13.74 23.38
CA GLU A 114 -10.14 13.26 22.03
C GLU A 114 -10.72 11.86 21.75
N LEU A 115 -10.71 10.98 22.76
CA LEU A 115 -11.33 9.66 22.61
C LEU A 115 -12.84 9.79 22.39
N GLU A 116 -13.53 10.58 23.22
CA GLU A 116 -14.97 10.80 23.10
C GLU A 116 -15.33 11.43 21.75
N LYS A 117 -14.55 12.40 21.24
CA LYS A 117 -14.73 12.96 19.89
C LYS A 117 -14.73 11.88 18.81
N MET A 118 -13.80 10.93 18.87
CA MET A 118 -13.75 9.81 17.92
C MET A 118 -14.97 8.90 18.03
N LEU A 119 -15.48 8.64 19.25
CA LEU A 119 -16.68 7.84 19.45
C LEU A 119 -17.94 8.55 18.93
N PHE A 120 -18.05 9.87 19.11
CA PHE A 120 -19.13 10.68 18.56
C PHE A 120 -19.07 10.77 17.02
N GLU A 121 -17.89 10.69 16.42
CA GLU A 121 -17.70 10.77 14.97
C GLU A 121 -18.05 9.46 14.25
N PHE A 122 -18.02 8.32 14.97
CA PHE A 122 -18.25 6.98 14.41
C PHE A 122 -19.55 6.81 13.61
N PRO A 123 -20.74 7.24 14.09
CA PRO A 123 -21.97 7.15 13.29
C PRO A 123 -21.88 7.86 11.94
N GLN A 124 -21.32 9.07 11.93
CA GLN A 124 -21.16 9.84 10.70
C GLN A 124 -20.12 9.22 9.78
N MET A 125 -19.02 8.71 10.33
CA MET A 125 -18.02 7.96 9.60
C MET A 125 -18.63 6.73 8.91
N LEU A 126 -19.45 5.94 9.62
CA LEU A 126 -20.12 4.78 9.05
C LEU A 126 -21.05 5.15 7.89
N VAL A 127 -21.78 6.27 7.98
CA VAL A 127 -22.60 6.77 6.87
C VAL A 127 -21.74 7.07 5.64
N ARG A 128 -20.58 7.72 5.81
CA ARG A 128 -19.65 8.03 4.70
C ARG A 128 -19.07 6.76 4.06
N VAL A 129 -18.66 5.79 4.87
CA VAL A 129 -18.15 4.48 4.40
C VAL A 129 -19.22 3.72 3.60
N LYS A 130 -20.45 3.63 4.12
CA LYS A 130 -21.56 2.96 3.43
C LYS A 130 -21.96 3.66 2.13
N ALA A 131 -21.94 4.99 2.12
CA ALA A 131 -22.22 5.77 0.91
C ALA A 131 -21.15 5.52 -0.18
N SER A 132 -19.87 5.51 0.21
CA SER A 132 -18.76 5.20 -0.69
C SER A 132 -18.92 3.84 -1.36
N ASP A 133 -19.28 2.80 -0.61
CA ASP A 133 -19.51 1.46 -1.16
C ASP A 133 -20.65 1.42 -2.18
N SER A 134 -21.77 2.09 -1.88
CA SER A 134 -22.91 2.18 -2.82
C SER A 134 -22.59 2.94 -4.13
N SER A 135 -21.59 3.83 -4.08
CA SER A 135 -21.16 4.64 -5.23
C SER A 135 -20.09 3.96 -6.11
N ARG A 136 -19.55 2.81 -5.68
CA ARG A 136 -18.63 1.97 -6.48
C ARG A 136 -19.39 1.22 -7.58
N VAL A 137 -20.07 1.96 -8.45
CA VAL A 137 -20.86 1.46 -9.58
C VAL A 137 -19.96 0.81 -10.65
N ASN A 138 -18.64 1.12 -10.64
CA ASN A 138 -17.69 0.61 -11.61
C ASN A 138 -16.48 -0.05 -10.92
N HIS A 139 -16.51 -1.37 -10.75
CA HIS A 139 -15.40 -2.16 -10.17
C HIS A 139 -14.10 -2.13 -11.01
N TYR A 140 -14.12 -1.43 -12.16
CA TYR A 140 -13.02 -1.39 -13.11
C TYR A 140 -11.98 -0.31 -12.82
N CYS A 141 -12.24 0.67 -11.96
CA CYS A 141 -11.28 1.70 -11.58
C CYS A 141 -11.54 2.20 -10.15
N PRO A 142 -10.51 2.33 -9.31
CA PRO A 142 -10.68 3.03 -8.04
C PRO A 142 -11.18 4.47 -8.28
N PRO A 143 -12.07 5.01 -7.43
CA PRO A 143 -12.46 6.41 -7.50
C PRO A 143 -11.24 7.33 -7.39
N VAL A 144 -11.25 8.37 -8.20
CA VAL A 144 -10.22 9.40 -8.25
C VAL A 144 -10.75 10.66 -7.58
N HIS A 145 -10.07 11.05 -6.51
CA HIS A 145 -10.36 12.20 -5.68
C HIS A 145 -9.27 13.26 -5.85
N ARG A 146 -9.53 14.45 -5.33
CA ARG A 146 -8.55 15.53 -5.30
C ARG A 146 -8.46 16.16 -3.93
N PHE A 147 -9.36 17.08 -3.61
CA PHE A 147 -9.45 17.74 -2.31
C PHE A 147 -10.73 17.39 -1.55
N ASP A 148 -11.57 16.54 -2.12
CA ASP A 148 -12.72 15.87 -1.48
C ASP A 148 -12.26 14.69 -0.62
N VAL A 149 -11.29 14.94 0.26
CA VAL A 149 -10.73 13.95 1.16
C VAL A 149 -11.61 13.78 2.41
N ASP A 150 -11.74 12.55 2.88
CA ASP A 150 -12.37 12.30 4.18
C ASP A 150 -11.54 12.98 5.30
N PRO A 151 -12.17 13.69 6.26
CA PRO A 151 -11.44 14.36 7.34
C PRO A 151 -10.48 13.45 8.10
N LEU A 152 -10.85 12.19 8.34
CA LEU A 152 -9.98 11.24 9.02
C LEU A 152 -8.73 10.91 8.19
N VAL A 153 -8.91 10.72 6.89
CA VAL A 153 -7.80 10.46 5.96
C VAL A 153 -6.86 11.67 5.90
N ALA A 154 -7.41 12.89 5.88
CA ALA A 154 -6.61 14.12 5.89
C ALA A 154 -5.70 14.23 7.12
N ILE A 155 -6.19 13.83 8.30
CA ILE A 155 -5.42 13.84 9.56
C ILE A 155 -4.17 12.95 9.47
N VAL A 156 -4.27 11.80 8.80
CA VAL A 156 -3.18 10.81 8.74
C VAL A 156 -2.32 10.92 7.47
N MET A 157 -2.65 11.81 6.53
CA MET A 157 -1.84 11.99 5.32
C MET A 157 -0.42 12.54 5.59
N PRO A 158 -0.19 13.51 6.51
CA PRO A 158 1.15 14.02 6.78
C PRO A 158 2.13 12.92 7.28
N PRO A 159 3.43 13.01 6.96
CA PRO A 159 4.08 14.06 6.16
C PRO A 159 4.01 13.80 4.64
N SER A 160 3.25 12.82 4.16
CA SER A 160 3.18 12.49 2.73
C SER A 160 2.57 13.63 1.91
N TYR A 161 1.50 14.22 2.44
CA TYR A 161 0.88 15.41 1.88
C TYR A 161 0.10 16.15 2.97
N GLU A 162 0.10 17.47 2.93
CA GLU A 162 -0.68 18.34 3.80
C GLU A 162 -1.75 19.03 2.95
N PHE A 163 -3.02 18.74 3.25
CA PHE A 163 -4.11 19.38 2.52
C PHE A 163 -4.21 20.87 2.89
N PRO A 164 -4.41 21.77 1.91
CA PRO A 164 -4.57 23.18 2.20
C PRO A 164 -5.86 23.41 2.99
N GLU A 165 -5.72 24.06 4.15
CA GLU A 165 -6.85 24.50 4.97
C GLU A 165 -7.55 25.73 4.35
N ASP A 166 -6.76 26.60 3.70
CA ASP A 166 -7.27 27.82 3.05
C ASP A 166 -8.03 27.50 1.75
N GLU A 167 -9.26 28.02 1.66
CA GLU A 167 -10.16 27.80 0.53
C GLU A 167 -9.63 28.46 -0.76
N ALA A 168 -8.94 29.61 -0.66
CA ALA A 168 -8.39 30.29 -1.82
C ALA A 168 -7.24 29.48 -2.45
N VAL A 169 -6.31 28.99 -1.62
CA VAL A 169 -5.24 28.06 -2.05
C VAL A 169 -5.84 26.80 -2.65
N ARG A 170 -6.85 26.19 -2.01
CA ARG A 170 -7.53 24.99 -2.56
C ARG A 170 -8.12 25.25 -3.94
N LYS A 171 -8.88 26.34 -4.12
CA LYS A 171 -9.46 26.73 -5.42
C LYS A 171 -8.40 27.03 -6.47
N GLN A 172 -7.28 27.63 -6.08
CA GLN A 172 -6.16 27.84 -6.99
C GLN A 172 -5.56 26.50 -7.44
N LEU A 173 -5.32 25.60 -6.49
CA LEU A 173 -4.80 24.27 -6.79
C LEU A 173 -5.79 23.49 -7.64
N GLU A 174 -7.11 23.54 -7.41
CA GLU A 174 -8.11 22.87 -8.27
C GLU A 174 -8.03 23.28 -9.75
N ARG A 175 -7.54 24.48 -10.02
CA ARG A 175 -7.33 25.01 -11.39
C ARG A 175 -5.97 24.64 -11.98
N SER A 176 -5.05 24.10 -11.18
CA SER A 176 -3.73 23.63 -11.64
C SER A 176 -3.80 22.18 -12.12
N GLY A 177 -2.86 21.78 -12.96
CA GLY A 177 -2.79 20.42 -13.51
C GLY A 177 -3.99 20.05 -14.38
N TYR A 178 -4.23 18.75 -14.53
CA TYR A 178 -5.36 18.25 -15.31
C TYR A 178 -6.66 18.25 -14.50
N SER A 179 -7.80 18.28 -15.18
CA SER A 179 -9.08 18.05 -14.50
C SER A 179 -9.14 16.62 -13.92
N VAL A 180 -9.86 16.44 -12.80
CA VAL A 180 -10.04 15.10 -12.19
C VAL A 180 -10.65 14.11 -13.19
N ARG A 181 -11.59 14.56 -14.02
CA ARG A 181 -12.20 13.73 -15.06
C ARG A 181 -11.18 13.25 -16.09
N PHE A 182 -10.37 14.16 -16.63
CA PHE A 182 -9.31 13.79 -17.56
C PHE A 182 -8.29 12.84 -16.92
N PHE A 183 -7.87 13.13 -15.69
CA PHE A 183 -6.92 12.27 -14.98
C PHE A 183 -7.51 10.87 -14.73
N CYS A 184 -8.81 10.77 -14.41
CA CYS A 184 -9.52 9.50 -14.32
C CYS A 184 -9.49 8.72 -15.64
N ASP A 185 -9.74 9.38 -16.78
CA ASP A 185 -9.64 8.73 -18.10
C ASP A 185 -8.21 8.22 -18.38
N VAL A 186 -7.20 9.00 -18.01
CA VAL A 186 -5.78 8.61 -18.16
C VAL A 186 -5.40 7.43 -17.25
N VAL A 187 -5.85 7.44 -16.00
CA VAL A 187 -5.69 6.30 -15.07
C VAL A 187 -6.38 5.05 -15.62
N ASN A 188 -7.58 5.17 -16.16
CA ASN A 188 -8.29 4.05 -16.80
C ASN A 188 -7.49 3.44 -17.93
N ILE A 189 -6.89 4.27 -18.81
CA ILE A 189 -6.03 3.80 -19.90
C ILE A 189 -4.80 3.07 -19.34
N ALA A 190 -4.14 3.62 -18.32
CA ALA A 190 -2.99 2.97 -17.68
C ALA A 190 -3.37 1.62 -17.05
N LEU A 191 -4.51 1.54 -16.36
CA LEU A 191 -5.02 0.30 -15.77
C LEU A 191 -5.34 -0.75 -16.84
N LEU A 192 -5.95 -0.36 -17.96
CA LEU A 192 -6.17 -1.26 -19.10
C LEU A 192 -4.85 -1.74 -19.70
N ARG A 193 -3.85 -0.86 -19.83
CA ARG A 193 -2.51 -1.24 -20.30
C ARG A 193 -1.83 -2.20 -19.33
N ILE A 194 -1.96 -2.01 -18.02
CA ILE A 194 -1.49 -2.96 -16.99
C ILE A 194 -2.21 -4.30 -17.14
N GLU A 195 -3.53 -4.31 -17.32
CA GLU A 195 -4.31 -5.53 -17.51
C GLU A 195 -3.84 -6.34 -18.72
N HIS A 196 -3.58 -5.68 -19.85
CA HIS A 196 -3.01 -6.33 -21.03
C HIS A 196 -1.56 -6.83 -20.80
N THR A 197 -0.76 -6.12 -20.01
CA THR A 197 0.65 -6.46 -19.73
C THR A 197 0.78 -7.59 -18.70
N TRP A 198 -0.01 -7.53 -17.62
CA TRP A 198 0.02 -8.46 -16.48
C TRP A 198 -1.36 -8.52 -15.80
N PRO A 199 -2.30 -9.34 -16.30
CA PRO A 199 -3.67 -9.39 -15.80
C PRO A 199 -3.78 -9.64 -14.29
N ALA A 200 -2.94 -10.54 -13.75
CA ALA A 200 -2.94 -10.82 -12.33
C ALA A 200 -2.50 -9.61 -11.48
N CYS A 201 -1.62 -8.75 -11.99
CA CYS A 201 -1.25 -7.50 -11.31
C CYS A 201 -2.45 -6.54 -11.29
N ARG A 202 -3.20 -6.45 -12.39
CA ARG A 202 -4.46 -5.69 -12.43
C ARG A 202 -5.45 -6.19 -11.37
N GLU A 203 -5.62 -7.49 -11.22
CA GLU A 203 -6.51 -8.09 -10.22
C GLU A 203 -6.08 -7.74 -8.79
N GLN A 204 -4.77 -7.77 -8.49
CA GLN A 204 -4.27 -7.31 -7.20
C GLN A 204 -4.55 -5.83 -6.98
N ILE A 205 -4.32 -4.96 -7.98
CA ILE A 205 -4.64 -3.53 -7.90
C ILE A 205 -6.12 -3.32 -7.57
N LYS A 206 -7.05 -4.07 -8.22
CA LYS A 206 -8.49 -3.97 -7.96
C LYS A 206 -8.84 -4.25 -6.48
N LYS A 207 -8.11 -5.17 -5.84
CA LYS A 207 -8.37 -5.55 -4.44
C LYS A 207 -7.67 -4.64 -3.44
N LEU A 208 -6.47 -4.17 -3.76
CA LEU A 208 -5.61 -3.42 -2.85
C LEU A 208 -5.85 -1.92 -2.88
N VAL A 209 -6.14 -1.33 -4.04
CA VAL A 209 -6.30 0.12 -4.19
C VAL A 209 -7.79 0.46 -4.16
N LYS A 210 -8.21 1.19 -3.12
CA LYS A 210 -9.59 1.60 -2.86
C LYS A 210 -9.89 3.02 -3.33
N SER A 211 -8.88 3.90 -3.30
CA SER A 211 -9.00 5.29 -3.74
C SER A 211 -7.67 5.82 -4.27
N ILE A 212 -7.74 6.72 -5.23
CA ILE A 212 -6.60 7.45 -5.80
C ILE A 212 -6.81 8.94 -5.55
N PHE A 213 -5.83 9.63 -4.96
CA PHE A 213 -5.85 11.09 -4.84
C PHE A 213 -4.89 11.69 -5.86
N TYR A 214 -5.42 12.53 -6.74
CA TYR A 214 -4.63 13.30 -7.69
C TYR A 214 -4.25 14.65 -7.08
N LEU A 215 -2.96 14.85 -6.80
CA LEU A 215 -2.40 15.99 -6.09
C LEU A 215 -1.27 16.60 -6.93
N PRO A 216 -1.59 17.47 -7.93
CA PRO A 216 -0.59 17.90 -8.92
C PRO A 216 0.54 18.74 -8.35
N ASP A 217 0.34 19.40 -7.21
CA ASP A 217 1.35 20.13 -6.46
C ASP A 217 2.24 19.23 -5.58
N GLY A 218 1.98 17.92 -5.56
CA GLY A 218 2.79 16.95 -4.83
C GLY A 218 4.28 17.03 -5.18
N SER A 219 5.12 17.03 -4.14
CA SER A 219 6.58 16.95 -4.27
C SER A 219 7.08 15.55 -4.66
N PHE A 220 6.20 14.55 -4.56
CA PHE A 220 6.40 13.16 -4.97
C PHE A 220 5.82 12.92 -6.36
N ARG A 221 6.23 11.83 -7.01
CA ARG A 221 5.59 11.30 -8.23
C ARG A 221 4.36 10.47 -7.87
N SER A 222 4.58 9.47 -7.02
CA SER A 222 3.56 8.68 -6.36
C SER A 222 3.92 8.47 -4.89
N CYS A 223 2.93 8.22 -4.04
CA CYS A 223 3.15 7.95 -2.63
C CYS A 223 2.01 7.11 -2.03
N SER A 224 2.38 6.25 -1.08
CA SER A 224 1.46 5.59 -0.16
C SER A 224 2.11 5.39 1.21
N ALA A 225 1.30 5.10 2.23
CA ALA A 225 1.79 4.80 3.57
C ALA A 225 0.85 3.81 4.29
N SER A 226 1.41 3.04 5.23
CA SER A 226 0.65 2.06 6.03
C SER A 226 -0.50 2.69 6.83
N ARG A 227 -0.32 3.95 7.27
CA ARG A 227 -1.33 4.74 8.00
C ARG A 227 -2.59 5.09 7.21
N PHE A 228 -2.59 4.90 5.88
CA PHE A 228 -3.78 5.02 5.03
C PHE A 228 -3.83 3.89 3.98
N THR A 229 -3.73 2.64 4.47
CA THR A 229 -3.78 1.46 3.60
C THR A 229 -5.05 1.43 2.74
N GLY A 230 -4.89 1.16 1.45
CA GLY A 230 -5.91 1.23 0.41
C GLY A 230 -5.95 2.55 -0.37
N ILE A 231 -5.20 3.57 0.05
CA ILE A 231 -5.16 4.88 -0.61
C ILE A 231 -3.79 5.11 -1.24
N ILE A 232 -3.77 5.58 -2.48
CA ILE A 232 -2.54 6.00 -3.18
C ILE A 232 -2.65 7.45 -3.62
N LEU A 233 -1.52 8.16 -3.60
CA LEU A 233 -1.39 9.56 -4.01
C LEU A 233 -0.58 9.62 -5.31
N LEU A 234 -1.05 10.39 -6.28
CA LEU A 234 -0.38 10.59 -7.56
C LEU A 234 -0.30 12.09 -7.88
N SER A 235 0.84 12.56 -8.37
CA SER A 235 1.00 13.95 -8.81
C SER A 235 1.00 14.09 -10.33
N SER A 236 1.25 15.30 -10.83
CA SER A 236 1.38 15.56 -12.27
C SER A 236 2.80 15.34 -12.80
N ARG A 237 3.66 14.62 -12.07
CA ARG A 237 5.06 14.39 -12.45
C ARG A 237 5.28 13.16 -13.34
N ASP A 238 4.22 12.43 -13.68
CA ASP A 238 4.29 11.38 -14.70
C ASP A 238 4.22 11.99 -16.10
N ASP A 239 5.31 11.86 -16.87
CA ASP A 239 5.44 12.45 -18.20
C ASP A 239 4.83 11.58 -19.31
N SER A 240 4.51 10.31 -19.01
CA SER A 240 3.90 9.40 -19.98
C SER A 240 3.01 8.34 -19.32
N ILE A 241 2.22 7.64 -20.14
CA ILE A 241 1.35 6.55 -19.65
C ILE A 241 2.18 5.41 -19.04
N LEU A 242 3.35 5.08 -19.61
CA LEU A 242 4.25 4.09 -19.03
C LEU A 242 4.73 4.51 -17.63
N ASP A 243 4.95 5.81 -17.42
CA ASP A 243 5.32 6.32 -16.10
C ASP A 243 4.15 6.15 -15.12
N LEU A 244 2.93 6.52 -15.53
CA LEU A 244 1.76 6.30 -14.69
C LEU A 244 1.52 4.80 -14.38
N GLU A 245 1.75 3.90 -15.34
CA GLU A 245 1.71 2.46 -15.10
C GLU A 245 2.72 2.03 -14.02
N GLU A 246 3.98 2.50 -14.11
CA GLU A 246 5.00 2.21 -13.10
C GLU A 246 4.55 2.72 -11.73
N SER A 247 4.02 3.93 -11.62
CA SER A 247 3.53 4.48 -10.35
C SER A 247 2.34 3.71 -9.79
N LEU A 248 1.38 3.29 -10.61
CA LEU A 248 0.25 2.48 -10.15
C LEU A 248 0.70 1.10 -9.65
N VAL A 249 1.61 0.42 -10.35
CA VAL A 249 2.17 -0.86 -9.93
C VAL A 249 3.02 -0.69 -8.67
N HIS A 250 3.82 0.36 -8.60
CA HIS A 250 4.66 0.70 -7.44
C HIS A 250 3.81 0.84 -6.18
N GLU A 251 2.82 1.74 -6.20
CA GLU A 251 2.01 2.01 -5.01
C GLU A 251 1.11 0.83 -4.65
N ALA A 252 0.55 0.10 -5.64
CA ALA A 252 -0.21 -1.11 -5.33
C ALA A 252 0.65 -2.20 -4.69
N THR A 253 1.94 -2.28 -5.05
CA THR A 253 2.87 -3.21 -4.41
C THR A 253 3.21 -2.78 -2.98
N HIS A 254 3.29 -1.47 -2.71
CA HIS A 254 3.33 -0.99 -1.32
C HIS A 254 2.08 -1.38 -0.55
N GLN A 255 0.88 -1.24 -1.13
CA GLN A 255 -0.36 -1.68 -0.51
C GLN A 255 -0.34 -3.17 -0.18
N LEU A 256 0.16 -4.01 -1.09
CA LEU A 256 0.35 -5.43 -0.83
C LEU A 256 1.27 -5.67 0.37
N LEU A 257 2.42 -4.98 0.42
CA LEU A 257 3.36 -5.14 1.52
C LEU A 257 2.77 -4.69 2.86
N TYR A 258 1.95 -3.64 2.89
CA TYR A 258 1.23 -3.25 4.12
C TYR A 258 0.30 -4.37 4.60
N HIS A 259 -0.42 -5.03 3.70
CA HIS A 259 -1.26 -6.18 4.06
C HIS A 259 -0.43 -7.36 4.58
N ILE A 260 0.74 -7.64 3.98
CA ILE A 260 1.66 -8.68 4.48
C ILE A 260 2.11 -8.37 5.90
N VAL A 261 2.58 -7.14 6.14
CA VAL A 261 3.09 -6.70 7.46
C VAL A 261 1.99 -6.66 8.52
N GLU A 262 0.78 -6.27 8.14
CA GLU A 262 -0.39 -6.26 9.02
C GLU A 262 -0.84 -7.69 9.39
N ALA A 263 -0.72 -8.64 8.46
CA ALA A 263 -0.98 -10.04 8.75
C ALA A 263 0.08 -10.61 9.71
N CYS A 264 1.36 -10.38 9.39
CA CYS A 264 2.52 -10.83 10.17
C CYS A 264 3.71 -9.85 9.99
N PRO A 265 4.27 -9.27 11.07
CA PRO A 265 5.45 -8.43 10.99
C PRO A 265 6.63 -9.15 10.31
N VAL A 266 7.28 -8.49 9.36
CA VAL A 266 8.42 -9.05 8.61
C VAL A 266 9.77 -8.58 9.17
N VAL A 267 9.80 -7.42 9.81
CA VAL A 267 10.98 -6.87 10.51
C VAL A 267 10.68 -6.92 12.01
N LYS A 268 11.70 -7.20 12.82
CA LYS A 268 11.59 -7.21 14.29
C LYS A 268 11.24 -5.81 14.80
N GLU A 269 10.43 -5.74 15.85
CA GLU A 269 10.03 -4.45 16.44
C GLU A 269 11.22 -3.64 16.97
N GLU A 270 12.26 -4.34 17.41
CA GLU A 270 13.47 -3.77 18.03
C GLU A 270 14.49 -3.26 17.00
N THR A 271 14.21 -3.43 15.72
CA THR A 271 15.08 -2.98 14.63
C THR A 271 15.25 -1.47 14.65
N SER A 272 16.49 -1.02 14.44
CA SER A 272 16.82 0.40 14.46
C SER A 272 16.02 1.17 13.40
N ARG A 273 15.51 2.33 13.80
CA ARG A 273 14.87 3.31 12.90
C ARG A 273 15.86 4.34 12.36
N GLU A 274 17.15 4.19 12.67
CA GLU A 274 18.18 5.06 12.13
C GLU A 274 18.37 4.81 10.62
N PRO A 275 18.58 5.86 9.82
CA PRO A 275 18.73 5.74 8.38
C PRO A 275 20.15 5.26 8.00
N LEU A 276 20.42 3.97 8.23
CA LEU A 276 21.74 3.36 8.05
C LEU A 276 21.97 2.80 6.64
N TYR A 277 20.91 2.49 5.90
CA TYR A 277 20.98 1.81 4.61
C TYR A 277 20.85 2.79 3.46
N THR A 278 21.76 2.72 2.48
CA THR A 278 21.75 3.60 1.30
C THR A 278 21.07 2.90 0.14
N LEU A 279 19.94 3.42 -0.33
CA LEU A 279 19.22 2.88 -1.47
C LEU A 279 20.10 2.89 -2.74
N PRO A 280 20.35 1.74 -3.38
CA PRO A 280 21.18 1.68 -4.59
C PRO A 280 20.68 2.54 -5.76
N TRP A 281 19.37 2.79 -5.80
CA TRP A 281 18.72 3.55 -6.87
C TRP A 281 18.89 5.06 -6.67
N SER A 282 18.48 5.59 -5.52
CA SER A 282 18.40 7.04 -5.29
C SER A 282 19.56 7.61 -4.47
N GLY A 283 20.37 6.76 -3.83
CA GLY A 283 21.39 7.20 -2.86
C GLY A 283 20.80 7.73 -1.54
N GLN A 284 19.48 7.74 -1.38
CA GLN A 284 18.85 8.17 -0.13
C GLN A 284 19.10 7.16 0.98
N LYS A 285 19.31 7.66 2.19
CA LYS A 285 19.41 6.82 3.39
C LYS A 285 18.03 6.49 3.95
N ARG A 286 17.84 5.24 4.35
CA ARG A 286 16.62 4.69 4.95
C ARG A 286 16.97 3.77 6.13
N ASP A 287 16.02 3.60 7.03
CA ASP A 287 16.08 2.52 8.01
C ASP A 287 15.90 1.16 7.32
N PHE A 288 16.09 0.07 8.05
CA PHE A 288 16.00 -1.27 7.47
C PHE A 288 14.61 -1.56 6.89
N TYR A 289 13.56 -1.11 7.57
CA TYR A 289 12.18 -1.24 7.13
C TYR A 289 11.95 -0.51 5.78
N GLY A 290 12.33 0.76 5.68
CA GLY A 290 12.24 1.53 4.44
C GLY A 290 13.12 0.97 3.32
N TYR A 291 14.27 0.39 3.65
CA TYR A 291 15.12 -0.29 2.67
C TYR A 291 14.44 -1.55 2.11
N PHE A 292 13.89 -2.40 2.98
CA PHE A 292 13.18 -3.61 2.57
C PHE A 292 11.94 -3.29 1.73
N HIS A 293 11.21 -2.22 2.08
CA HIS A 293 10.07 -1.73 1.31
C HIS A 293 10.45 -1.41 -0.14
N ALA A 294 11.55 -0.67 -0.34
CA ALA A 294 12.04 -0.38 -1.68
C ALA A 294 12.43 -1.66 -2.43
N PHE A 295 13.15 -2.57 -1.77
CA PHE A 295 13.56 -3.86 -2.36
C PHE A 295 12.37 -4.68 -2.86
N TYR A 296 11.33 -4.83 -2.03
CA TYR A 296 10.12 -5.58 -2.38
C TYR A 296 9.41 -4.99 -3.60
N VAL A 297 9.18 -3.68 -3.61
CA VAL A 297 8.48 -2.99 -4.71
C VAL A 297 9.27 -3.06 -6.01
N TYR A 298 10.60 -2.91 -5.93
CA TYR A 298 11.43 -2.92 -7.12
C TYR A 298 11.49 -4.29 -7.82
N ILE A 299 11.32 -5.41 -7.09
CA ILE A 299 11.16 -6.74 -7.71
C ILE A 299 9.89 -6.77 -8.57
N ALA A 300 8.76 -6.26 -8.05
CA ALA A 300 7.52 -6.20 -8.81
C ALA A 300 7.65 -5.32 -10.07
N LEU A 301 8.35 -4.19 -9.97
CA LEU A 301 8.57 -3.30 -11.11
C LEU A 301 9.45 -3.93 -12.20
N VAL A 302 10.53 -4.63 -11.85
CA VAL A 302 11.33 -5.38 -12.85
C VAL A 302 10.47 -6.42 -13.55
N LYS A 303 9.61 -7.12 -12.81
CA LYS A 303 8.69 -8.12 -13.36
C LYS A 303 7.63 -7.50 -14.27
N TYR A 304 7.10 -6.33 -13.93
CA TYR A 304 6.17 -5.59 -14.78
C TYR A 304 6.83 -5.10 -16.06
N LEU A 305 7.94 -4.36 -15.96
CA LEU A 305 8.69 -3.82 -17.10
C LEU A 305 9.18 -4.94 -18.03
N GLY A 306 9.55 -6.09 -17.47
CA GLY A 306 9.93 -7.28 -18.23
C GLY A 306 8.80 -7.90 -19.04
N ARG A 307 7.54 -7.57 -18.73
CA ARG A 307 6.34 -7.99 -19.45
C ARG A 307 5.83 -6.93 -20.44
N VAL A 308 6.34 -5.70 -20.39
CA VAL A 308 5.98 -4.64 -21.33
C VAL A 308 6.43 -5.05 -22.73
N ARG A 309 5.45 -5.39 -23.58
CA ARG A 309 5.62 -5.82 -24.97
C ARG A 309 4.56 -5.12 -25.82
N SER A 310 4.75 -5.12 -27.15
CA SER A 310 3.79 -4.53 -28.10
C SER A 310 3.53 -3.03 -27.84
N ARG A 311 4.58 -2.28 -27.48
CA ARG A 311 4.59 -0.82 -27.36
C ARG A 311 5.45 -0.21 -28.47
N SER A 312 5.47 1.12 -28.57
CA SER A 312 6.40 1.79 -29.48
C SER A 312 7.85 1.44 -29.12
N THR A 313 8.76 1.48 -30.11
CA THR A 313 10.19 1.19 -29.89
C THR A 313 10.78 2.03 -28.78
N ASP A 314 10.41 3.32 -28.71
CA ASP A 314 10.88 4.24 -27.67
C ASP A 314 10.37 3.86 -26.28
N GLU A 315 9.09 3.48 -26.14
CA GLU A 315 8.55 2.98 -24.86
C GLU A 315 9.22 1.67 -24.43
N LEU A 316 9.47 0.75 -25.36
CA LEU A 316 10.17 -0.51 -25.07
C LEU A 316 11.60 -0.26 -24.58
N GLN A 317 12.33 0.65 -25.23
CA GLN A 317 13.68 1.03 -24.82
C GLN A 317 13.68 1.69 -23.44
N ARG A 318 12.74 2.60 -23.15
CA ARG A 318 12.57 3.21 -21.83
C ARG A 318 12.28 2.17 -20.75
N ALA A 319 11.37 1.24 -21.01
CA ALA A 319 11.04 0.16 -20.09
C ALA A 319 12.24 -0.75 -19.82
N GLN A 320 13.01 -1.12 -20.85
CA GLN A 320 14.22 -1.93 -20.70
C GLN A 320 15.32 -1.21 -19.92
N ASN A 321 15.57 0.07 -20.22
CA ASN A 321 16.56 0.87 -19.50
C ASN A 321 16.19 0.98 -18.02
N ARG A 322 14.92 1.25 -17.72
CA ARG A 322 14.39 1.33 -16.36
C ARG A 322 14.50 -0.01 -15.64
N LEU A 323 14.18 -1.11 -16.30
CA LEU A 323 14.31 -2.47 -15.78
C LEU A 323 15.76 -2.78 -15.36
N LEU A 324 16.73 -2.56 -16.25
CA LEU A 324 18.14 -2.87 -15.99
C LEU A 324 18.69 -2.00 -14.85
N TYR A 325 18.32 -0.73 -14.82
CA TYR A 325 18.67 0.17 -13.72
C TYR A 325 18.15 -0.36 -12.38
N ILE A 326 16.88 -0.78 -12.32
CA ILE A 326 16.29 -1.32 -11.09
C ILE A 326 16.95 -2.64 -10.69
N LEU A 327 17.14 -3.56 -11.64
CA LEU A 327 17.71 -4.89 -11.40
C LEU A 327 19.14 -4.82 -10.84
N ARG A 328 19.98 -3.91 -11.34
CA ARG A 328 21.32 -3.67 -10.78
C ARG A 328 21.26 -3.26 -9.31
N GLY A 329 20.30 -2.40 -8.97
CA GLY A 329 20.10 -1.99 -7.57
C GLY A 329 19.63 -3.16 -6.69
N LEU A 330 18.77 -4.05 -7.20
CA LEU A 330 18.34 -5.25 -6.48
C LEU A 330 19.52 -6.20 -6.22
N ILE A 331 20.35 -6.46 -7.23
CA ILE A 331 21.55 -7.29 -7.10
C ILE A 331 22.51 -6.70 -6.06
N LYS A 332 22.69 -5.38 -6.07
CA LYS A 332 23.53 -4.68 -5.08
C LYS A 332 22.96 -4.72 -3.67
N ALA A 333 21.64 -4.65 -3.52
CA ALA A 333 20.97 -4.63 -2.22
C ALA A 333 20.87 -6.00 -1.54
N LEU A 334 20.76 -7.07 -2.33
CA LEU A 334 20.49 -8.41 -1.84
C LEU A 334 21.47 -8.89 -0.74
N PRO A 335 22.80 -8.70 -0.86
CA PRO A 335 23.75 -9.11 0.19
C PRO A 335 23.49 -8.47 1.56
N ASP A 336 23.05 -7.20 1.60
CA ASP A 336 22.76 -6.50 2.85
C ASP A 336 21.61 -7.20 3.61
N PHE A 337 20.58 -7.64 2.87
CA PHE A 337 19.43 -8.33 3.46
C PHE A 337 19.76 -9.77 3.86
N GLU A 338 20.53 -10.48 3.05
CA GLU A 338 20.95 -11.85 3.35
C GLU A 338 21.80 -11.92 4.62
N ALA A 339 22.64 -10.92 4.85
CA ALA A 339 23.47 -10.81 6.05
C ALA A 339 22.72 -10.27 7.28
N SER A 340 21.62 -9.53 7.11
CA SER A 340 20.91 -8.88 8.22
C SER A 340 20.21 -9.90 9.12
N THR A 341 20.20 -9.65 10.43
CA THR A 341 19.47 -10.42 11.45
C THR A 341 18.15 -9.77 11.86
N GLU A 342 17.75 -8.69 11.20
CA GLU A 342 16.61 -7.83 11.59
C GLU A 342 15.24 -8.37 11.17
N PHE A 343 15.20 -9.39 10.32
CA PHE A 343 13.94 -10.04 9.95
C PHE A 343 13.36 -10.91 11.07
N THR A 344 12.03 -10.95 11.15
CA THR A 344 11.30 -12.02 11.86
C THR A 344 11.47 -13.36 11.12
N PRO A 345 11.07 -14.51 11.71
CA PRO A 345 11.10 -15.79 10.99
C PRO A 345 10.30 -15.75 9.67
N GLN A 346 9.11 -15.14 9.68
CA GLN A 346 8.26 -14.97 8.49
C GLN A 346 8.90 -14.01 7.48
N GLY A 347 9.50 -12.92 7.96
CA GLY A 347 10.25 -11.99 7.12
C GLY A 347 11.46 -12.65 6.45
N ARG A 348 12.15 -13.56 7.15
CA ARG A 348 13.25 -14.36 6.58
C ARG A 348 12.74 -15.25 5.46
N GLN A 349 11.61 -15.94 5.69
CA GLN A 349 11.02 -16.80 4.67
C GLN A 349 10.62 -16.01 3.42
N LEU A 350 10.03 -14.82 3.62
CA LEU A 350 9.72 -13.91 2.52
C LEU A 350 10.99 -13.46 1.77
N LEU A 351 12.03 -13.05 2.50
CA LEU A 351 13.31 -12.68 1.92
C LEU A 351 13.91 -13.80 1.06
N GLU A 352 13.91 -15.04 1.55
CA GLU A 352 14.45 -16.18 0.81
C GLU A 352 13.71 -16.42 -0.52
N ASN A 353 12.39 -16.23 -0.53
CA ASN A 353 11.60 -16.30 -1.76
C ASN A 353 11.96 -15.15 -2.70
N LEU A 354 12.08 -13.93 -2.19
CA LEU A 354 12.48 -12.75 -2.97
C LEU A 354 13.92 -12.85 -3.51
N ALA A 355 14.84 -13.43 -2.74
CA ALA A 355 16.22 -13.65 -3.16
C ALA A 355 16.29 -14.61 -4.36
N LYS A 356 15.47 -15.68 -4.35
CA LYS A 356 15.31 -16.59 -5.50
C LYS A 356 14.77 -15.85 -6.72
N GLU A 357 13.81 -14.95 -6.54
CA GLU A 357 13.29 -14.11 -7.63
C GLU A 357 14.38 -13.20 -8.21
N VAL A 358 15.14 -12.49 -7.37
CA VAL A 358 16.22 -11.60 -7.84
C VAL A 358 17.27 -12.37 -8.63
N ARG A 359 17.72 -13.53 -8.14
CA ARG A 359 18.69 -14.38 -8.86
C ARG A 359 18.12 -14.93 -10.17
N THR A 360 16.82 -15.24 -10.22
CA THR A 360 16.14 -15.68 -11.45
C THR A 360 16.09 -14.55 -12.48
N LEU A 361 15.76 -13.33 -12.04
CA LEU A 361 15.74 -12.14 -12.89
C LEU A 361 17.15 -11.77 -13.38
N GLU A 362 18.16 -11.85 -12.52
CA GLU A 362 19.56 -11.65 -12.90
C GLU A 362 19.98 -12.62 -14.01
N ASN A 363 19.71 -13.91 -13.85
CA ASN A 363 19.99 -14.92 -14.86
C ASN A 363 19.22 -14.67 -16.17
N GLN A 364 17.94 -14.31 -16.08
CA GLN A 364 17.09 -14.03 -17.23
C GLN A 364 17.62 -12.84 -18.06
N TYR A 365 18.16 -11.81 -17.40
CA TYR A 365 18.62 -10.58 -18.05
C TYR A 365 20.15 -10.46 -18.13
N ALA A 366 20.90 -11.53 -17.85
CA ALA A 366 22.37 -11.53 -17.80
C ALA A 366 23.02 -10.96 -19.07
N GLY A 367 22.51 -11.33 -20.25
CA GLY A 367 23.03 -10.81 -21.53
C GLY A 367 22.87 -9.30 -21.66
N LEU A 368 21.72 -8.75 -21.26
CA LEU A 368 21.46 -7.31 -21.29
C LEU A 368 22.27 -6.55 -20.23
N LEU A 369 22.45 -7.15 -19.05
CA LEU A 369 23.26 -6.58 -17.97
C LEU A 369 24.73 -6.46 -18.39
N ALA A 370 25.28 -7.46 -19.07
CA ALA A 370 26.65 -7.47 -19.58
C ALA A 370 26.89 -6.37 -20.62
N ILE A 371 26.01 -6.26 -21.63
CA ILE A 371 26.13 -5.25 -22.71
C ILE A 371 26.05 -3.82 -22.15
N SER A 372 25.09 -3.55 -21.28
CA SER A 372 24.94 -2.21 -20.71
C SER A 372 26.05 -1.88 -19.68
N GLY A 373 26.72 -2.88 -19.10
CA GLY A 373 27.90 -2.70 -18.25
C GLY A 373 29.12 -2.22 -19.03
N THR A 374 29.36 -2.81 -20.21
CA THR A 374 30.46 -2.43 -21.09
C THR A 374 30.32 -1.01 -21.66
N ASP A 375 29.09 -0.57 -21.97
CA ASP A 375 28.84 0.81 -22.43
C ASP A 375 29.12 1.86 -21.34
N THR A 376 28.81 1.52 -20.08
CA THR A 376 29.04 2.43 -18.93
C THR A 376 30.53 2.53 -18.59
N GLU A 377 31.28 1.44 -18.71
CA GLU A 377 32.74 1.43 -18.56
C GLU A 377 33.46 2.13 -19.72
N GLN A 378 33.02 1.92 -20.97
CA GLN A 378 33.56 2.64 -22.13
C GLN A 378 33.30 4.15 -22.04
N GLN A 379 32.12 4.59 -21.61
CA GLN A 379 31.82 6.02 -21.40
C GLN A 379 32.65 6.63 -20.25
N ARG A 380 32.91 5.87 -19.17
CA ARG A 380 33.81 6.32 -18.09
C ARG A 380 35.28 6.39 -18.54
N LEU A 381 35.74 5.44 -19.34
CA LEU A 381 37.10 5.43 -19.89
C LEU A 381 37.32 6.56 -20.90
N LEU A 382 36.32 6.87 -21.74
CA LEU A 382 36.37 8.00 -22.66
C LEU A 382 36.26 9.36 -21.93
N GLY A 383 35.51 9.43 -20.82
CA GLY A 383 35.40 10.63 -19.97
C GLY A 383 36.61 10.93 -19.07
N LEU A 384 37.59 10.04 -19.00
CA LEU A 384 38.87 10.24 -18.28
C LEU A 384 40.02 10.69 -19.20
N THR A 385 39.73 10.93 -20.48
CA THR A 385 40.71 11.40 -21.49
C THR A 385 40.42 12.79 -22.05
N ALA A 386 39.74 13.65 -21.30
CA ALA A 386 39.54 15.06 -21.62
C ALA A 386 40.06 15.97 -20.50
#